data_AF-A0A6N0ZLK8-F1
#
_entry.id   AF-A0A6N0ZLK8-F1
#
_cell.length_a   1.000
_cell.length_b   1.000
_cell.length_c   1.000
_cell.angle_alpha   90.00
_cell.angle_beta   90.00
_cell.angle_gamma   90.00
#
_symmetry.space_group_name_H-M   'P 1'
#
loop_
_entity.id
_entity.type
_entity.pdbx_description
1 polymer ?
#
loop_
_entity_poly.entity_id
_entity_poly.type
_entity_poly.pdbx_seq_one_letter_code
_entity_poly.pdbx_strand_id
1 'polypeptide(L)'
;MSWHAARQDFGAKAVFDNLNALAAYVATEALIDPDSSYKINRTLAIDKIKRHIGRWLLAATATPRRLKPLLEELALNLQKFVPNRSRPRKPQPKPHRSHAYKRT
;
A
#
# COMPACT_ATOMS: atom_id res chain seq x y z
N MET A 1 10.62 -14.30 -19.99
CA MET A 1 11.17 -13.86 -18.69
C MET A 1 12.09 -14.95 -18.16
N SER A 2 13.26 -14.59 -17.62
CA SER A 2 14.19 -15.58 -17.03
C SER A 2 13.77 -15.91 -15.58
N TRP A 3 14.15 -17.09 -15.10
CA TRP A 3 13.94 -17.49 -13.70
C TRP A 3 14.58 -16.50 -12.71
N HIS A 4 15.74 -15.96 -13.07
CA HIS A 4 16.44 -14.96 -12.26
C HIS A 4 15.64 -13.67 -12.11
N ALA A 5 15.07 -13.15 -13.21
CA ALA A 5 14.22 -11.96 -13.19
C ALA A 5 12.97 -12.19 -12.32
N ALA A 6 12.32 -13.34 -12.44
CA ALA A 6 11.14 -13.67 -11.62
C ALA A 6 11.45 -13.70 -10.11
N ARG A 7 12.63 -14.21 -9.72
CA ARG A 7 13.07 -14.24 -8.31
C ARG A 7 13.39 -12.85 -7.78
N GLN A 8 13.98 -11.98 -8.60
CA GLN A 8 14.24 -10.58 -8.24
C GLN A 8 12.93 -9.80 -8.05
N ASP A 9 11.99 -9.94 -8.98
CA ASP A 9 10.68 -9.28 -8.91
C ASP A 9 9.90 -9.72 -7.67
N PHE A 10 9.91 -11.02 -7.36
CA PHE A 10 9.28 -11.55 -6.15
C PHE A 10 9.90 -10.97 -4.88
N GLY A 11 11.23 -10.98 -4.79
CA GLY A 11 11.96 -10.44 -3.64
C GLY A 11 11.69 -8.95 -3.43
N ALA A 12 11.76 -8.17 -4.50
CA ALA A 12 11.48 -6.74 -4.48
C ALA A 12 10.04 -6.45 -4.01
N LYS A 13 9.07 -7.24 -4.49
CA LYS A 13 7.67 -7.14 -4.06
C LYS A 13 7.50 -7.42 -2.57
N ALA A 14 8.07 -8.52 -2.08
CA ALA A 14 7.95 -8.91 -0.68
C ALA A 14 8.56 -7.86 0.27
N VAL A 15 9.75 -7.34 -0.07
CA VAL A 15 10.41 -6.28 0.71
C VAL A 15 9.56 -5.00 0.70
N PHE A 16 9.08 -4.58 -0.48
CA PHE A 16 8.29 -3.37 -0.61
C PHE A 16 6.97 -3.43 0.18
N ASP A 17 6.23 -4.54 0.07
CA ASP A 17 4.95 -4.72 0.75
C ASP A 17 5.14 -4.68 2.28
N ASN A 18 6.22 -5.28 2.80
CA ASN A 18 6.56 -5.27 4.23
C ASN A 18 6.96 -3.87 4.71
N LEU A 19 7.80 -3.15 3.97
CA LEU A 19 8.21 -1.79 4.34
C LEU A 19 7.02 -0.83 4.33
N ASN A 20 6.10 -1.00 3.39
CA ASN A 20 4.87 -0.23 3.35
C ASN A 20 3.95 -0.55 4.55
N ALA A 21 3.79 -1.82 4.91
CA ALA A 21 3.03 -2.22 6.09
C ALA A 21 3.64 -1.64 7.37
N LEU A 22 4.96 -1.68 7.51
CA LEU A 22 5.69 -1.12 8.64
C LEU A 22 5.53 0.40 8.73
N ALA A 23 5.66 1.12 7.61
CA ALA A 23 5.48 2.57 7.60
C ALA A 23 4.05 2.98 7.99
N ALA A 24 3.04 2.25 7.51
CA ALA A 24 1.65 2.49 7.90
C ALA A 24 1.40 2.18 9.38
N TYR A 25 2.03 1.13 9.92
CA TYR A 25 1.96 0.80 11.34
C TYR A 25 2.58 1.91 12.19
N VAL A 26 3.82 2.31 11.89
CA VAL A 26 4.53 3.38 12.61
C VAL A 26 3.78 4.71 12.52
N ALA A 27 3.22 5.05 11.35
CA ALA A 27 2.40 6.25 11.20
C ALA A 27 1.13 6.20 12.07
N THR A 28 0.52 5.02 12.20
CA THR A 28 -0.66 4.83 13.06
C THR A 28 -0.28 5.05 14.51
N GLU A 29 0.75 4.36 15.00
CA GLU A 29 1.21 4.45 16.40
C GLU A 29 1.67 5.87 16.78
N ALA A 30 2.32 6.58 15.86
CA ALA A 30 2.92 7.88 16.15
C ALA A 30 1.96 9.06 16.01
N LEU A 31 0.95 8.98 15.13
CA LEU A 31 0.17 10.15 14.69
C LEU A 31 -1.34 10.01 14.85
N ILE A 32 -1.84 8.80 15.16
CA ILE A 32 -3.27 8.54 15.22
C ILE A 32 -3.67 8.21 16.65
N ASP A 33 -4.68 8.91 17.15
CA ASP A 33 -5.29 8.61 18.44
C ASP A 33 -5.87 7.17 18.43
N PRO A 34 -5.60 6.33 19.45
CA PRO A 34 -6.13 4.96 19.52
C PRO A 34 -7.65 4.85 19.40
N ASP A 35 -8.39 5.86 19.87
CA ASP A 35 -9.85 5.92 19.83
C ASP A 35 -10.36 6.58 18.52
N SER A 36 -9.45 6.97 17.63
CA SER A 36 -9.81 7.56 16.33
C SER A 36 -10.57 6.56 15.44
N SER A 37 -11.70 7.02 14.92
CA SER A 37 -12.40 6.32 13.83
C SER A 37 -11.67 6.41 12.48
N TYR A 38 -10.55 7.15 12.40
CA TYR A 38 -9.76 7.29 11.18
C TYR A 38 -8.53 6.38 11.22
N LYS A 39 -8.18 5.80 10.08
CA LYS A 39 -7.00 4.93 9.91
C LYS A 39 -6.19 5.41 8.72
N ILE A 40 -4.90 5.06 8.69
CA ILE A 40 -4.06 5.29 7.52
C ILE A 40 -4.71 4.64 6.29
N ASN A 41 -4.85 5.41 5.21
CA ASN A 41 -5.28 4.89 3.92
C ASN A 41 -4.14 4.09 3.29
N ARG A 42 -4.10 2.77 3.55
CA ARG A 42 -3.00 1.90 3.09
C ARG A 42 -2.79 1.93 1.58
N THR A 43 -3.85 2.06 0.79
CA THR A 43 -3.76 2.15 -0.68
C THR A 43 -3.03 3.41 -1.09
N LEU A 44 -3.41 4.55 -0.53
CA LEU A 44 -2.75 5.83 -0.82
C LEU A 44 -1.34 5.89 -0.21
N ALA A 45 -1.13 5.26 0.94
CA ALA A 45 0.18 5.14 1.56
C ALA A 45 1.19 4.44 0.66
N ILE A 46 0.78 3.33 0.00
CA ILE A 46 1.60 2.63 -1.00
C ILE A 46 2.08 3.60 -2.08
N ASP A 47 1.16 4.39 -2.64
CA ASP A 47 1.48 5.32 -3.72
C ASP A 47 2.46 6.42 -3.30
N LYS A 48 2.39 6.87 -2.04
CA LYS A 48 3.34 7.85 -1.49
C LYS A 48 4.70 7.20 -1.23
N ILE A 49 4.72 6.06 -0.55
CA ILE A 49 5.95 5.34 -0.17
C ILE A 49 6.72 4.87 -1.41
N LYS A 50 6.03 4.33 -2.42
CA LYS A 50 6.64 3.82 -3.65
C LYS A 50 7.47 4.87 -4.40
N ARG A 51 7.06 6.14 -4.35
CA ARG A 51 7.76 7.26 -5.02
C ARG A 51 9.10 7.59 -4.37
N HIS A 52 9.27 7.26 -3.09
CA HIS A 52 10.45 7.65 -2.31
C HIS A 52 11.39 6.48 -2.00
N ILE A 53 10.84 5.28 -1.79
CA ILE A 53 11.59 4.15 -1.23
C ILE A 53 12.75 3.68 -2.10
N GLY A 54 12.60 3.69 -3.42
CA GLY A 54 13.69 3.29 -4.32
C GLY A 54 14.90 4.23 -4.18
N ARG A 55 14.66 5.54 -4.06
CA ARG A 55 15.71 6.53 -3.83
C ARG A 55 16.33 6.39 -2.44
N TRP A 56 15.53 6.06 -1.43
CA TRP A 56 16.00 5.88 -0.06
C TRP A 56 16.87 4.64 0.10
N LEU A 57 16.49 3.52 -0.52
CA LEU A 57 17.28 2.29 -0.53
C LEU A 57 18.62 2.46 -1.28
N LEU A 58 18.64 3.26 -2.35
CA LEU A 58 19.85 3.56 -3.12
C LEU A 58 20.79 4.55 -2.40
N ALA A 59 20.25 5.52 -1.68
CA ALA A 59 21.00 6.60 -1.03
C ALA A 59 20.95 6.46 0.50
N ALA A 60 21.25 5.26 1.02
CA ALA A 60 21.04 4.76 2.40
C ALA A 60 21.40 5.69 3.60
N THR A 61 21.98 6.86 3.34
CA THR A 61 22.38 7.90 4.30
C THR A 61 21.35 9.03 4.49
N ALA A 62 20.32 9.18 3.64
CA ALA A 62 19.36 10.30 3.69
C ALA A 62 18.02 9.99 4.40
N THR A 63 17.92 8.85 5.07
CA THR A 63 16.68 8.13 5.38
C THR A 63 15.87 8.73 6.56
N PRO A 64 16.47 9.12 7.70
CA PRO A 64 15.69 9.54 8.88
C PRO A 64 14.98 10.89 8.71
N ARG A 65 15.67 11.89 8.11
CA ARG A 65 15.12 13.25 7.94
C ARG A 65 13.91 13.29 7.01
N ARG A 66 13.81 12.34 6.08
CA ARG A 66 12.72 12.27 5.10
C ARG A 66 11.55 11.39 5.57
N LEU A 67 11.74 10.63 6.64
CA LEU A 67 10.70 9.75 7.18
C LEU A 67 9.60 10.56 7.87
N LYS A 68 9.94 11.55 8.69
CA LYS A 68 8.96 12.35 9.43
C LYS A 68 7.95 13.06 8.50
N PRO A 69 8.37 13.80 7.45
CA PRO A 69 7.43 14.41 6.50
C PRO A 69 6.56 13.39 5.76
N LEU A 70 7.10 12.20 5.46
CA LEU A 70 6.30 11.13 4.87
C LEU A 70 5.20 10.68 5.83
N LEU A 71 5.53 10.40 7.10
CA LEU A 71 4.54 9.95 8.08
C LEU A 71 3.45 11.01 8.27
N GLU A 72 3.82 12.30 8.34
CA GLU A 72 2.87 13.42 8.36
C GLU A 72 1.98 13.43 7.11
N GLU A 73 2.54 13.24 5.91
CA GLU A 73 1.77 13.15 4.66
C GLU A 73 0.80 11.95 4.65
N LEU A 74 1.17 10.82 5.25
CA LEU A 74 0.28 9.68 5.43
C LEU A 74 -0.89 10.03 6.37
N ALA A 75 -0.60 10.78 7.44
CA ALA A 75 -1.60 11.22 8.41
C ALA A 75 -2.54 12.32 7.87
N LEU A 76 -2.15 13.06 6.84
CA LEU A 76 -3.05 13.98 6.12
C LEU A 76 -4.09 13.25 5.25
N ASN A 77 -3.87 11.97 4.99
CA ASN A 77 -4.62 11.19 4.01
C ASN A 77 -5.31 9.97 4.65
N LEU A 78 -6.06 10.22 5.72
CA LEU A 78 -6.75 9.17 6.44
C LEU A 78 -8.02 8.70 5.72
N GLN A 79 -8.42 7.47 6.03
CA GLN A 79 -9.72 6.93 5.68
C GLN A 79 -10.55 6.70 6.94
N LYS A 80 -11.84 7.06 6.88
CA LYS A 80 -12.77 6.76 7.97
C LYS A 80 -13.09 5.27 8.01
N PHE A 81 -12.71 4.61 9.09
CA PHE A 81 -13.10 3.25 9.40
C PHE A 81 -14.46 3.25 10.10
N VAL A 82 -15.43 2.52 9.54
CA VAL A 82 -16.75 2.34 10.13
C VAL A 82 -16.88 0.86 10.47
N PRO A 83 -16.82 0.49 11.76
CA PRO A 83 -17.00 -0.90 12.18
C PRO A 83 -18.31 -1.47 11.63
N ASN A 84 -18.31 -2.75 11.25
CA ASN A 84 -19.48 -3.46 10.72
C ASN A 84 -20.11 -2.86 9.45
N ARG A 85 -19.44 -1.93 8.76
CA ARG A 85 -19.91 -1.41 7.48
C ARG A 85 -19.69 -2.43 6.37
N SER A 86 -20.76 -3.08 5.95
CA SER A 86 -20.77 -3.85 4.70
C SER A 86 -21.00 -2.92 3.50
N ARG A 87 -20.26 -3.15 2.42
CA ARG A 87 -20.51 -2.56 1.09
C ARG A 87 -20.67 -3.70 0.09
N PRO A 88 -21.83 -4.39 0.04
CA PRO A 88 -22.03 -5.49 -0.87
C PRO A 88 -21.89 -5.00 -2.31
N ARG A 89 -21.18 -5.77 -3.14
CA ARG A 89 -21.07 -5.48 -4.56
C ARG A 89 -22.45 -5.68 -5.18
N LYS A 90 -22.88 -4.77 -6.06
CA LYS A 90 -24.09 -4.99 -6.87
C LYS A 90 -23.92 -6.32 -7.62
N PRO A 91 -24.96 -7.18 -7.68
CA PRO A 91 -24.92 -8.36 -8.53
C PRO A 91 -24.54 -7.94 -9.95
N GLN A 92 -23.43 -8.48 -10.46
CA GLN A 92 -23.04 -8.29 -11.86
C GLN A 92 -23.34 -9.59 -12.58
N PRO A 93 -24.06 -9.56 -13.72
CA PRO A 93 -24.25 -10.75 -14.53
C PRO A 93 -22.88 -11.29 -14.93
N LYS A 94 -22.69 -12.60 -14.80
CA LYS A 94 -21.44 -13.24 -15.17
C LYS A 94 -21.20 -13.00 -16.67
N PRO A 95 -20.00 -12.60 -17.09
CA PRO A 95 -19.72 -12.45 -18.51
C PRO A 95 -20.01 -13.76 -19.25
N HIS A 96 -20.64 -13.66 -20.43
CA HIS A 96 -20.94 -14.82 -21.26
C HIS A 96 -19.64 -15.58 -21.58
N ARG A 97 -19.72 -16.92 -21.74
CA ARG A 97 -18.53 -17.78 -21.95
C ARG A 97 -17.65 -17.29 -23.11
N SER A 98 -18.25 -16.78 -24.18
CA SER A 98 -17.54 -16.21 -25.34
C SER A 98 -16.73 -14.95 -25.03
N HIS A 99 -17.06 -14.21 -23.97
CA HIS A 99 -16.32 -13.03 -23.51
C HIS A 99 -15.29 -13.38 -22.42
N ALA A 100 -15.40 -14.55 -21.78
CA ALA A 100 -14.50 -14.98 -20.71
C ALA A 100 -13.21 -15.61 -21.23
N TYR A 101 -13.24 -16.23 -22.41
CA TYR A 101 -12.09 -16.88 -23.03
C TYR A 101 -11.74 -16.19 -24.34
N LYS A 102 -10.45 -15.93 -24.57
CA LYS A 102 -9.97 -15.54 -25.90
C LYS A 102 -10.20 -16.72 -26.84
N ARG A 103 -10.76 -16.47 -28.03
CA ARG A 103 -10.80 -17.48 -29.09
C ARG A 103 -9.35 -17.86 -29.41
N THR A 104 -9.05 -19.14 -29.24
CA THR A 104 -7.83 -19.77 -29.75
C THR A 104 -7.79 -19.67 -31.27
#